data_AF-A0A822LEJ5-F1
#
_entry.id   AF-A0A822LEJ5-F1
#
_cell.length_a   1.000
_cell.length_b   1.000
_cell.length_c   1.000
_cell.angle_alpha   90.00
_cell.angle_beta   90.00
_cell.angle_gamma   90.00
#
_symmetry.space_group_name_H-M   'P 1'
#
loop_
_entity.id
_entity.type
_entity.pdbx_description
1 polymer ?
#
loop_
_entity_poly.entity_id
_entity_poly.type
_entity_poly.pdbx_seq_one_letter_code
_entity_poly.pdbx_strand_id
1 'polypeptide(L)'
;MHLIHRKTCRACGSLALTPVINLGEQYLQGSFVKPGKEIPPSRKIPMSLVRCDPTKDERACGLLQMKHTVPPEVLYSAYWYRSGTNNTMRWHLQGIADEAAQQFSF
;
A
#
# COMPACT_ATOMS: atom_id res chain seq x y z
N MET A 1 5.71 -16.50 2.70
CA MET A 1 5.09 -15.35 2.00
C MET A 1 4.21 -15.86 0.85
N HIS A 2 2.89 -15.91 1.06
CA HIS A 2 1.93 -16.18 -0.01
C HIS A 2 1.35 -14.86 -0.50
N LEU A 3 1.53 -14.54 -1.78
CA LEU A 3 0.96 -13.34 -2.37
C LEU A 3 -0.52 -13.57 -2.67
N ILE A 4 -1.36 -12.59 -2.35
CA ILE A 4 -2.79 -12.65 -2.64
C ILE A 4 -3.02 -12.01 -4.01
N HIS A 5 -3.40 -12.81 -5.00
CA HIS A 5 -3.87 -12.29 -6.28
C HIS A 5 -5.29 -11.74 -6.12
N ARG A 6 -5.45 -10.42 -6.32
CA ARG A 6 -6.74 -9.75 -6.24
C ARG A 6 -7.51 -9.97 -7.52
N LYS A 7 -8.67 -10.64 -7.39
CA LYS A 7 -9.64 -10.85 -8.48
C LYS A 7 -10.77 -9.82 -8.46
N THR A 8 -10.98 -9.13 -7.33
CA THR A 8 -12.05 -8.14 -7.11
C THR A 8 -11.49 -6.82 -6.59
N CYS A 9 -12.19 -5.73 -6.91
CA CYS A 9 -11.93 -4.42 -6.35
C CYS A 9 -12.09 -4.41 -4.83
N ARG A 10 -11.12 -3.82 -4.11
CA ARG A 10 -11.15 -3.72 -2.64
C ARG A 10 -12.31 -2.86 -2.09
N ALA A 11 -12.74 -1.84 -2.84
CA ALA A 11 -13.76 -0.91 -2.38
C ALA A 11 -15.18 -1.38 -2.73
N CYS A 12 -15.45 -1.76 -3.99
CA CYS A 12 -16.80 -2.07 -4.45
C CYS A 12 -17.03 -3.53 -4.85
N GLY A 13 -16.02 -4.39 -4.79
CA GLY A 13 -16.14 -5.82 -5.12
C GLY A 13 -16.23 -6.17 -6.62
N SER A 14 -16.34 -5.19 -7.52
CA SER A 14 -16.37 -5.43 -8.98
C SER A 14 -15.19 -6.28 -9.47
N LEU A 15 -15.46 -7.14 -10.47
CA LEU A 15 -14.49 -7.97 -11.16
C LEU A 15 -13.82 -7.25 -12.34
N ALA A 16 -14.33 -6.08 -12.75
CA ALA A 16 -13.84 -5.32 -13.89
C ALA A 16 -12.50 -4.64 -13.58
N LEU A 17 -11.41 -5.40 -13.56
CA LEU A 17 -10.05 -4.91 -13.30
C LEU A 17 -9.26 -4.80 -14.61
N THR A 18 -9.04 -3.58 -15.08
CA THR A 18 -8.26 -3.30 -16.29
C THR A 18 -6.80 -2.99 -15.92
N PRO A 19 -5.79 -3.64 -16.55
CA PRO A 19 -4.38 -3.30 -16.36
C PRO A 19 -4.08 -1.84 -16.71
N VAL A 20 -3.22 -1.19 -15.91
CA VAL A 20 -2.79 0.19 -16.12
C VAL A 20 -1.30 0.26 -16.40
N ILE A 21 -0.49 -0.22 -15.45
CA ILE A 21 0.97 -0.25 -15.57
C ILE A 21 1.51 -1.56 -14.98
N ASN A 22 2.55 -2.09 -15.62
CA ASN A 22 3.30 -3.24 -15.13
C ASN A 22 4.78 -2.86 -15.01
N LEU A 23 5.30 -2.88 -13.78
CA LEU A 23 6.69 -2.57 -13.44
C LEU A 23 7.54 -3.84 -13.25
N GLY A 24 7.00 -5.01 -13.58
CA GLY A 24 7.68 -6.30 -13.46
C GLY A 24 7.87 -6.75 -12.01
N GLU A 25 8.90 -7.57 -11.80
CA GLU A 25 9.22 -8.19 -10.51
C GLU A 25 10.11 -7.28 -9.66
N GLN A 26 9.62 -6.88 -8.48
CA GLN A 26 10.28 -5.91 -7.59
C GLN A 26 10.62 -6.53 -6.23
N TYR A 27 11.71 -6.08 -5.60
CA TYR A 27 12.00 -6.43 -4.22
C TYR A 27 11.12 -5.65 -3.24
N LEU A 28 10.92 -6.20 -2.05
CA LEU A 28 10.19 -5.50 -1.01
C LEU A 28 10.99 -4.27 -0.55
N GLN A 29 10.38 -3.09 -0.68
CA GLN A 29 10.96 -1.84 -0.19
C GLN A 29 11.21 -1.94 1.32
N GLY A 30 12.37 -1.45 1.78
CA GLY A 30 12.73 -1.48 3.19
C GLY A 30 13.32 -2.79 3.71
N SER A 31 13.38 -3.84 2.89
CA SER A 31 14.03 -5.12 3.20
C SER A 31 15.54 -5.05 2.95
N PHE A 32 16.26 -4.32 3.80
CA PHE A 32 17.72 -4.16 3.68
C PHE A 32 18.48 -5.28 4.39
N VAL A 33 19.53 -5.80 3.76
CA VAL A 33 20.50 -6.69 4.41
C VAL A 33 21.29 -5.89 5.44
N LYS A 34 21.36 -6.38 6.68
CA LYS A 34 22.09 -5.74 7.77
C LYS A 34 23.04 -6.74 8.43
N PRO A 35 24.30 -6.34 8.75
CA PRO A 35 25.22 -7.20 9.48
C PRO A 35 24.63 -7.66 10.81
N GLY A 36 24.76 -8.96 11.13
CA GLY A 36 24.29 -9.53 12.40
C GLY A 36 22.76 -9.56 12.57
N LYS A 37 21.99 -9.38 11.49
CA LYS A 37 20.52 -9.53 11.46
C LYS A 37 20.12 -10.62 10.50
N GLU A 38 18.90 -11.13 10.68
CA GLU A 38 18.32 -12.09 9.76
C GLU A 38 18.25 -11.53 8.34
N ILE A 39 18.47 -12.41 7.36
CA ILE A 39 18.37 -12.06 5.94
C ILE A 39 16.90 -11.75 5.64
N PRO A 40 16.58 -10.57 5.10
CA PRO A 40 15.19 -10.24 4.82
C PRO A 40 14.66 -11.04 3.63
N PRO A 41 13.33 -11.08 3.43
CA PRO A 41 12.74 -11.76 2.28
C PRO A 41 13.33 -11.28 0.94
N SER A 42 13.95 -12.18 0.20
CA SER A 42 14.60 -11.90 -1.10
C SER A 42 13.70 -12.22 -2.30
N ARG A 43 12.49 -12.73 -2.07
CA ARG A 43 11.54 -13.05 -3.13
C ARG A 43 11.06 -11.76 -3.80
N LYS A 44 11.24 -11.67 -5.12
CA LYS A 44 10.63 -10.62 -5.93
C LYS A 44 9.11 -10.82 -6.05
N ILE A 45 8.41 -9.71 -6.21
CA ILE A 45 6.96 -9.60 -6.17
C ILE A 45 6.49 -8.90 -7.45
N PRO A 46 5.49 -9.43 -8.18
CA PRO A 46 4.95 -8.78 -9.35
C PRO A 46 4.28 -7.45 -9.00
N MET A 47 4.79 -6.36 -9.55
CA MET A 47 4.31 -5.00 -9.33
C MET A 47 3.49 -4.54 -10.54
N SER A 48 2.18 -4.79 -10.49
CA SER A 48 1.25 -4.32 -11.52
C SER A 48 0.05 -3.63 -10.90
N LEU A 49 -0.31 -2.48 -11.47
CA LEU A 49 -1.47 -1.69 -11.09
C LEU A 49 -2.65 -2.01 -12.02
N VAL A 50 -3.84 -2.12 -11.44
CA VAL A 50 -5.10 -2.27 -12.16
C VAL A 50 -6.07 -1.19 -11.71
N ARG A 51 -6.98 -0.81 -12.61
CA ARG A 51 -8.10 0.10 -12.32
C ARG A 51 -9.39 -0.71 -12.28
N CYS A 52 -10.20 -0.49 -11.25
CA CYS A 52 -11.60 -0.89 -11.26
C CYS A 52 -12.32 -0.06 -12.33
N ASP A 53 -12.73 -0.68 -13.44
CA ASP A 53 -13.01 -0.03 -14.71
C ASP A 53 -14.52 0.25 -14.92
N PRO A 54 -14.99 1.51 -14.78
CA PRO A 54 -16.39 1.87 -14.95
C PRO A 54 -16.91 1.72 -16.38
N THR A 55 -16.02 1.54 -17.37
CA THR A 55 -16.42 1.31 -18.77
C THR A 55 -16.84 -0.14 -19.04
N LYS A 56 -16.53 -1.06 -18.11
CA LYS A 56 -16.80 -2.50 -18.23
C LYS A 56 -17.84 -3.01 -17.25
N ASP A 57 -18.11 -2.25 -16.19
CA ASP A 57 -19.11 -2.55 -15.16
C ASP A 57 -19.60 -1.22 -14.56
N GLU A 58 -20.90 -0.94 -14.68
CA GLU A 58 -21.51 0.29 -14.15
C GLU A 58 -21.38 0.43 -12.62
N ARG A 59 -21.13 -0.67 -11.90
CA ARG A 59 -20.88 -0.68 -10.44
C ARG A 59 -19.39 -0.52 -10.09
N ALA A 60 -18.49 -0.47 -11.06
CA ALA A 60 -17.07 -0.25 -10.82
C ALA A 60 -16.79 1.19 -10.38
N CYS A 61 -15.94 1.35 -9.36
CA CYS A 61 -15.77 2.63 -8.65
C CYS A 61 -14.55 3.45 -9.09
N GLY A 62 -13.79 3.02 -10.10
CA GLY A 62 -12.60 3.75 -10.57
C GLY A 62 -11.31 3.56 -9.75
N LEU A 63 -11.34 2.80 -8.65
CA LEU A 63 -10.19 2.61 -7.76
C LEU A 63 -8.97 2.04 -8.50
N LEU A 64 -7.83 2.74 -8.42
CA LEU A 64 -6.51 2.21 -8.74
C LEU A 64 -5.99 1.37 -7.58
N GLN A 65 -5.49 0.16 -7.88
CA GLN A 65 -5.01 -0.74 -6.85
C GLN A 65 -3.98 -1.74 -7.37
N MET A 66 -3.17 -2.28 -6.46
CA MET A 66 -2.24 -3.36 -6.80
C MET A 66 -2.99 -4.66 -7.13
N LYS A 67 -2.56 -5.33 -8.21
CA LYS A 67 -3.06 -6.66 -8.63
C LYS A 67 -2.70 -7.76 -7.63
N HIS A 68 -1.55 -7.64 -6.96
CA HIS A 68 -1.11 -8.56 -5.91
C HIS A 68 -1.04 -7.83 -4.57
N THR A 69 -1.38 -8.52 -3.47
CA THR A 69 -1.22 -8.02 -2.10
C THR A 69 -0.14 -8.82 -1.41
N VAL A 70 0.82 -8.11 -0.81
CA VAL A 70 1.77 -8.69 0.13
C VAL A 70 1.09 -8.72 1.51
N PRO A 71 1.14 -9.84 2.25
CA PRO A 71 0.55 -9.90 3.58
C PRO A 71 1.17 -8.87 4.53
N PRO A 72 0.37 -8.16 5.35
CA PRO A 72 0.85 -7.13 6.28
C PRO A 72 1.94 -7.63 7.24
N GLU A 73 1.83 -8.87 7.72
CA GLU A 73 2.82 -9.48 8.61
C GLU A 73 4.21 -9.56 7.98
N VAL A 74 4.29 -9.66 6.65
CA VAL A 74 5.58 -9.60 5.93
C VAL A 74 6.06 -8.16 5.84
N LEU A 75 5.19 -7.22 5.45
CA LEU A 75 5.52 -5.81 5.26
C LEU A 75 5.98 -5.13 6.55
N TYR A 76 5.33 -5.45 7.67
CA TYR A 76 5.50 -4.74 8.94
C TYR A 76 6.36 -5.48 9.96
N SER A 77 6.80 -6.71 9.68
CA SER A 77 7.71 -7.48 10.56
C SER A 77 9.01 -6.74 10.89
N ALA A 78 9.52 -5.93 9.95
CA ALA A 78 10.76 -5.17 10.09
C ALA A 78 10.60 -3.74 9.56
N TYR A 79 9.57 -3.03 10.02
CA TYR A 79 9.26 -1.67 9.55
C TYR A 79 10.28 -0.64 10.07
N TRP A 80 10.98 0.02 9.14
CA TRP A 80 12.10 0.91 9.47
C TRP A 80 11.76 2.40 9.38
N TYR A 81 10.65 2.75 8.73
CA TYR A 81 10.27 4.14 8.51
C TYR A 81 9.83 4.78 9.83
N ARG A 82 10.41 5.94 10.16
CA ARG A 82 10.11 6.69 11.39
C ARG A 82 9.57 8.07 11.01
N SER A 83 8.29 8.31 11.27
CA SER A 83 7.61 9.58 10.93
C SER A 83 8.15 10.78 11.72
N GLY A 84 8.61 10.57 12.96
CA GLY A 84 9.05 11.64 13.87
C GLY A 84 10.42 12.24 13.57
N THR A 85 11.18 11.73 12.60
CA THR A 85 12.55 12.21 12.34
C THR A 85 12.60 13.46 11.43
N ASN A 86 11.48 13.85 10.82
CA ASN A 86 11.40 15.01 9.92
C ASN A 86 10.50 16.09 10.54
N ASN A 87 11.03 17.31 10.71
CA ASN A 87 10.27 18.45 11.24
C ASN A 87 9.02 18.78 10.41
N THR A 88 9.11 18.70 9.08
CA THR A 88 7.96 18.90 8.19
C THR A 88 6.83 17.93 8.51
N MET A 89 7.16 16.65 8.74
CA MET A 89 6.15 15.66 9.10
C MET A 89 5.60 15.87 10.51
N ARG A 90 6.45 16.26 11.47
CA ARG A 90 5.99 16.57 12.83
C ARG A 90 4.99 17.72 12.84
N TRP A 91 5.29 18.81 12.13
CA TRP A 91 4.37 19.95 12.03
C TRP A 91 3.09 19.59 11.30
N HIS A 92 3.17 18.81 10.21
CA HIS A 92 1.98 18.37 9.49
C HIS A 92 1.06 17.50 10.37
N LEU A 93 1.63 16.54 11.12
CA LEU A 93 0.86 15.66 12.01
C LEU A 93 0.26 16.44 13.20
N GLN A 94 0.96 17.45 13.72
CA GLN A 94 0.39 18.35 14.73
C GLN A 94 -0.82 19.11 14.19
N GLY A 95 -0.72 19.65 12.97
CA GLY A 95 -1.85 20.35 12.34
C GLY A 95 -3.09 19.47 12.19
N ILE A 96 -2.93 18.20 11.79
CA ILE A 96 -4.05 17.25 11.72
C ILE A 96 -4.71 17.04 13.09
N ALA A 97 -3.91 16.93 14.16
CA ALA A 97 -4.44 16.77 15.51
C ALA A 97 -5.18 18.01 15.99
N ASP A 98 -4.65 19.21 15.71
CA ASP A 98 -5.27 20.48 16.08
C ASP A 98 -6.59 20.70 15.32
N GLU A 99 -6.62 20.43 14.01
CA GLU A 99 -7.83 20.51 13.19
C GLU A 99 -8.93 19.57 13.70
N ALA A 100 -8.57 18.33 14.02
CA ALA A 100 -9.51 17.36 14.57
C ALA A 100 -10.04 17.80 15.94
N ALA A 101 -9.18 18.32 16.82
CA ALA A 101 -9.60 18.80 18.14
C ALA A 101 -10.59 19.98 18.02
N GLN A 102 -10.37 20.90 17.07
CA GLN A 102 -11.25 22.04 16.82
C GLN A 102 -12.60 21.62 16.23
N GLN A 103 -12.64 20.64 15.31
CA GLN A 103 -13.87 20.17 14.69
C GLN A 103 -14.88 19.55 15.67
N PHE A 104 -14.39 18.98 16.77
CA PHE A 104 -15.21 18.33 17.79
C PHE A 104 -15.28 19.11 19.11
N SER A 105 -14.83 20.37 19.11
CA SER A 105 -14.99 21.28 20.25
C SER A 105 -16.38 21.91 20.20
N PHE A 106 -17.21 21.65 21.22
CA PHE A 106 -18.50 22.30 21.43
C PHE A 106 -18.35 23.70 22.02
#